data_AF-A0A961K9X0-F1
#
_entry.id   AF-A0A961K9X0-F1
#
_cell.length_a   1.000
_cell.length_b   1.000
_cell.length_c   1.000
_cell.angle_alpha   90.00
_cell.angle_beta   90.00
_cell.angle_gamma   90.00
#
_symmetry.space_group_name_H-M   'P 1'
#
loop_
_entity.id
_entity.type
_entity.pdbx_description
1 polymer ?
#
loop_
_entity_poly.entity_id
_entity_poly.type
_entity_poly.pdbx_seq_one_letter_code
_entity_poly.pdbx_strand_id
1 'polypeptide(L)'
;YDWYDAVYEDFQRIAEILGVRLKTRPVRLYGGGMRQEPCIWFRGFWSQGDGACYEGFWSYAKGAAKRIRDYAPQDGDLHRIADALQSIQRRNFYQLRADIGHRGNYFHEYCMVISVERDGPVWQDMTADAEDAVIEVLRDLARWLYRQLEREYDYLSSDEAVDQTIIANEYTFTEAGRRFG
;
A
#
# COMPACT_ATOMS: atom_id res chain seq x y z
N TYR A 1 -11.66 0.87 14.34
CA TYR A 1 -11.31 1.31 13.00
C TYR A 1 -10.22 2.31 13.22
N ASP A 2 -9.00 1.97 12.81
CA ASP A 2 -7.87 2.87 12.86
C ASP A 2 -7.98 3.88 11.71
N TRP A 3 -7.36 5.05 11.86
CA TRP A 3 -7.50 6.13 10.88
C TRP A 3 -6.99 5.75 9.48
N TYR A 4 -6.07 4.79 9.39
CA TYR A 4 -5.49 4.30 8.13
C TYR A 4 -6.25 3.14 7.50
N ASP A 5 -7.31 2.61 8.14
CA ASP A 5 -7.98 1.39 7.69
C ASP A 5 -8.55 1.55 6.26
N ALA A 6 -9.09 2.72 5.92
CA ALA A 6 -9.58 3.01 4.57
C ALA A 6 -8.47 2.99 3.51
N VAL A 7 -7.29 3.56 3.83
CA VAL A 7 -6.11 3.54 2.95
C VAL A 7 -5.62 2.10 2.76
N TYR A 8 -5.65 1.29 3.81
CA TYR A 8 -5.27 -0.12 3.73
C TYR A 8 -6.24 -0.95 2.89
N GLU A 9 -7.55 -0.70 3.00
CA GLU A 9 -8.56 -1.35 2.18
C GLU A 9 -8.40 -0.99 0.69
N ASP A 10 -8.18 0.30 0.39
CA ASP A 10 -7.93 0.77 -0.98
C ASP A 10 -6.63 0.17 -1.56
N PHE A 11 -5.55 0.17 -0.77
CA PHE A 11 -4.28 -0.42 -1.18
C PHE A 11 -4.40 -1.92 -1.46
N GLN A 12 -5.16 -2.67 -0.65
CA GLN A 12 -5.42 -4.09 -0.91
C GLN A 12 -6.10 -4.30 -2.26
N ARG A 13 -7.07 -3.43 -2.60
CA ARG A 13 -7.77 -3.49 -3.89
C ARG A 13 -6.84 -3.18 -5.06
N ILE A 14 -5.99 -2.17 -4.92
CA ILE A 14 -4.99 -1.79 -5.93
C ILE A 14 -3.96 -2.90 -6.11
N ALA A 15 -3.44 -3.45 -5.01
CA ALA A 15 -2.51 -4.58 -5.04
C ALA A 15 -3.10 -5.75 -5.83
N GLU A 16 -4.36 -6.13 -5.55
CA GLU A 16 -5.06 -7.18 -6.29
C GLU A 16 -5.18 -6.85 -7.80
N ILE A 17 -5.50 -5.61 -8.15
CA ILE A 17 -5.58 -5.16 -9.56
C ILE A 17 -4.24 -5.30 -10.28
N LEU A 18 -3.15 -4.94 -9.59
CA LEU A 18 -1.78 -4.98 -10.12
C LEU A 18 -1.16 -6.39 -10.11
N GLY A 19 -1.86 -7.39 -9.57
CA GLY A 19 -1.38 -8.77 -9.49
C GLY A 19 -0.49 -9.06 -8.28
N VAL A 20 -0.53 -8.20 -7.27
CA VAL A 20 0.11 -8.38 -5.97
C VAL A 20 -0.89 -9.03 -5.00
N ARG A 21 -0.62 -10.28 -4.62
CA ARG A 21 -1.33 -10.96 -3.55
C ARG A 21 -0.60 -10.73 -2.23
N LEU A 22 -1.16 -9.89 -1.37
CA LEU A 22 -0.55 -9.57 -0.08
C LEU A 22 -0.48 -10.82 0.82
N LYS A 23 0.64 -10.95 1.55
CA LYS A 23 0.75 -11.94 2.62
C LYS A 23 -0.13 -11.52 3.79
N THR A 24 -0.58 -12.49 4.57
CA THR A 24 -1.34 -12.22 5.79
C THR A 24 -0.67 -12.85 6.99
N ARG A 25 -0.86 -12.22 8.15
CA ARG A 25 -0.41 -12.73 9.44
C ARG A 25 -1.60 -12.94 10.38
N PRO A 26 -1.60 -13.99 11.20
CA PRO A 26 -2.61 -14.16 12.24
C PRO A 26 -2.39 -13.14 13.36
N VAL A 27 -3.44 -12.39 13.71
CA VAL A 27 -3.45 -11.45 14.83
C VAL A 27 -4.49 -11.91 15.84
N ARG A 28 -4.08 -12.02 17.11
CA ARG A 28 -4.95 -12.45 18.21
C ARG A 28 -5.88 -11.30 18.60
N LEU A 29 -7.17 -11.61 18.69
CA LEU A 29 -8.18 -10.70 19.20
C LEU A 29 -8.31 -10.87 20.71
N TYR A 30 -8.71 -9.80 21.41
CA TYR A 30 -8.92 -9.82 22.86
C TYR A 30 -9.90 -10.91 23.34
N GLY A 31 -10.80 -11.38 22.46
CA GLY A 31 -11.74 -12.48 22.73
C GLY A 31 -11.25 -13.89 22.38
N GLY A 32 -9.95 -14.11 22.14
CA GLY A 32 -9.37 -15.43 21.84
C GLY A 32 -9.51 -15.89 20.38
N GLY A 33 -10.22 -15.13 19.54
CA GLY A 33 -10.25 -15.34 18.09
C GLY A 33 -8.96 -14.91 17.39
N MET A 34 -8.76 -15.38 16.16
CA MET A 34 -7.67 -14.91 15.28
C MET A 34 -8.26 -14.23 14.05
N ARG A 35 -7.74 -13.06 13.69
CA ARG A 35 -7.98 -12.42 12.39
C ARG A 35 -6.75 -12.58 11.49
N GLN A 36 -6.96 -12.62 10.18
CA GLN A 36 -5.87 -12.47 9.22
C GLN A 36 -5.73 -10.99 8.90
N GLU A 37 -4.55 -10.44 9.10
CA GLU A 37 -4.23 -9.04 8.80
C GLU A 37 -3.23 -9.00 7.65
N PRO A 38 -3.41 -8.16 6.63
CA PRO A 38 -2.44 -8.01 5.56
C PRO A 38 -1.10 -7.51 6.13
N CYS A 39 0.00 -8.04 5.59
CA CYS A 39 1.35 -7.61 5.92
C CYS A 39 1.65 -6.26 5.27
N ILE A 40 1.12 -5.18 5.85
CA ILE A 40 1.32 -3.78 5.46
C ILE A 40 1.78 -3.02 6.70
N TRP A 41 2.86 -2.25 6.56
CA TRP A 41 3.41 -1.43 7.66
C TRP A 41 3.84 -0.07 7.16
N PHE A 42 3.78 0.91 8.05
CA PHE A 42 4.33 2.23 7.83
C PHE A 42 4.91 2.78 9.13
N ARG A 43 5.70 3.86 9.02
CA ARG A 43 6.21 4.59 10.18
C ARG A 43 6.27 6.08 9.87
N GLY A 44 5.87 6.88 10.87
CA GLY A 44 6.09 8.32 10.97
C GLY A 44 5.46 9.17 9.87
N PHE A 45 5.83 10.46 9.86
CA PHE A 45 5.63 11.55 8.86
C PHE A 45 6.60 12.73 9.15
N TRP A 46 7.63 12.50 9.98
CA TRP A 46 8.35 13.57 10.68
C TRP A 46 9.86 13.30 10.81
N SER A 47 10.37 12.20 10.26
CA SER A 47 11.76 11.77 10.39
C SER A 47 12.31 11.11 9.14
N GLN A 48 13.63 11.21 8.96
CA GLN A 48 14.33 10.49 7.90
C GLN A 48 14.28 8.98 8.17
N GLY A 49 13.76 8.20 7.22
CA GLY A 49 13.53 6.75 7.36
C GLY A 49 12.07 6.37 7.58
N ASP A 50 11.17 7.35 7.56
CA ASP A 50 9.73 7.15 7.47
C ASP A 50 9.35 6.64 6.06
N GLY A 51 8.28 5.87 6.00
CA GLY A 51 7.85 5.23 4.77
C GLY A 51 6.79 4.17 5.02
N ALA A 52 6.47 3.44 3.96
CA ALA A 52 5.62 2.25 4.02
C ALA A 52 6.31 1.07 3.34
N CYS A 53 5.95 -0.14 3.75
CA CYS A 53 6.33 -1.37 3.10
C CYS A 53 5.21 -2.40 3.20
N TYR A 54 5.28 -3.43 2.37
CA TYR A 54 4.33 -4.52 2.35
C TYR A 54 5.01 -5.83 1.95
N GLU A 55 4.36 -6.95 2.27
CA GLU A 55 4.76 -8.27 1.80
C GLU A 55 3.68 -8.88 0.92
N GLY A 56 4.11 -9.67 -0.07
CA GLY A 56 3.21 -10.23 -1.05
C GLY A 56 3.89 -11.14 -2.04
N PHE A 57 3.09 -11.59 -2.99
CA PHE A 57 3.53 -12.30 -4.18
C PHE A 57 3.02 -11.55 -5.39
N TRP A 58 3.92 -11.14 -6.27
CA TRP A 58 3.56 -10.50 -7.52
C TRP A 58 3.61 -11.49 -8.67
N SER A 59 2.62 -11.43 -9.56
CA SER A 59 2.61 -12.15 -10.83
C SER A 59 1.79 -11.39 -11.86
N TYR A 60 1.94 -11.75 -13.14
CA TYR A 60 1.19 -11.08 -14.21
C TYR A 60 -0.33 -11.20 -14.01
N ALA A 61 -0.99 -10.05 -13.82
CA ALA A 61 -2.45 -9.94 -13.86
C ALA A 61 -2.91 -9.42 -15.24
N LYS A 62 -3.62 -10.27 -15.99
CA LYS A 62 -4.14 -9.90 -17.31
C LYS A 62 -5.07 -8.69 -17.20
N GLY A 63 -4.77 -7.65 -17.97
CA GLY A 63 -5.57 -6.43 -18.03
C GLY A 63 -5.41 -5.48 -16.83
N ALA A 64 -4.40 -5.67 -15.98
CA ALA A 64 -4.13 -4.80 -14.82
C ALA A 64 -4.11 -3.31 -15.21
N ALA A 65 -3.40 -2.94 -16.27
CA ALA A 65 -3.29 -1.57 -16.75
C ALA A 65 -4.62 -0.93 -17.17
N LYS A 66 -5.57 -1.71 -17.69
CA LYS A 66 -6.93 -1.22 -17.98
C LYS A 66 -7.73 -1.10 -16.69
N ARG A 67 -7.73 -2.17 -15.88
CA ARG A 67 -8.49 -2.23 -14.63
C ARG A 67 -8.10 -1.14 -13.64
N ILE A 68 -6.82 -0.78 -13.57
CA ILE A 68 -6.36 0.28 -12.67
C ILE A 68 -6.84 1.66 -13.14
N ARG A 69 -6.94 1.88 -14.46
CA ARG A 69 -7.50 3.11 -15.04
C ARG A 69 -9.01 3.20 -14.82
N ASP A 70 -9.70 2.06 -14.85
CA ASP A 70 -11.13 2.02 -14.52
C ASP A 70 -11.35 2.29 -13.01
N TYR A 71 -10.43 1.83 -12.16
CA TYR A 71 -10.51 1.95 -10.70
C TYR A 71 -10.10 3.34 -10.17
N ALA A 72 -8.96 3.85 -10.64
CA ALA A 72 -8.34 5.10 -10.20
C ALA A 72 -8.02 6.00 -11.42
N PRO A 73 -9.04 6.49 -12.14
CA PRO A 73 -8.88 7.15 -13.45
C PRO A 73 -8.04 8.42 -13.44
N GLN A 74 -7.84 9.04 -12.28
CA GLN A 74 -7.07 10.28 -12.12
C GLN A 74 -5.68 10.03 -11.52
N ASP A 75 -5.34 8.80 -11.14
CA ASP A 75 -4.07 8.49 -10.49
C ASP A 75 -2.98 8.13 -11.52
N GLY A 76 -2.26 9.16 -11.97
CA GLY A 76 -1.17 9.00 -12.93
C GLY A 76 -0.02 8.12 -12.43
N ASP A 77 0.21 8.06 -11.11
CA ASP A 77 1.28 7.23 -10.55
C ASP A 77 0.93 5.74 -10.62
N LEU A 78 -0.31 5.37 -10.28
CA LEU A 78 -0.79 4.00 -10.44
C LEU A 78 -0.79 3.57 -11.91
N HIS A 79 -1.14 4.47 -12.83
CA HIS A 79 -1.06 4.17 -14.27
C HIS A 79 0.38 3.89 -14.70
N ARG A 80 1.34 4.72 -14.27
CA ARG A 80 2.77 4.55 -14.55
C ARG A 80 3.29 3.24 -14.00
N ILE A 81 2.94 2.89 -12.75
CA ILE A 81 3.30 1.62 -12.11
C ILE A 81 2.77 0.44 -12.94
N ALA A 82 1.48 0.45 -13.29
CA ALA A 82 0.87 -0.64 -14.04
C ALA A 82 1.48 -0.81 -15.44
N ASP A 83 1.76 0.29 -16.14
CA ASP A 83 2.37 0.26 -17.47
C ASP A 83 3.82 -0.27 -17.40
N ALA A 84 4.57 0.11 -16.37
CA ALA A 84 5.92 -0.39 -16.14
C ALA A 84 5.93 -1.91 -15.89
N LEU A 85 5.06 -2.41 -14.99
CA LEU A 85 4.90 -3.85 -14.74
C LEU A 85 4.51 -4.59 -16.02
N GLN A 86 3.56 -4.04 -16.80
CA GLN A 86 3.13 -4.64 -18.06
C GLN A 86 4.25 -4.69 -19.11
N SER A 87 5.04 -3.62 -19.23
CA SER A 87 6.16 -3.54 -20.17
C SER A 87 7.23 -4.59 -19.84
N ILE A 88 7.60 -4.73 -18.57
CA ILE A 88 8.61 -5.71 -18.14
C ILE A 88 8.09 -7.14 -18.34
N GLN A 89 6.83 -7.41 -18.00
CA GLN A 89 6.20 -8.71 -18.24
C GLN A 89 6.16 -9.07 -19.73
N ARG A 90 5.83 -8.11 -20.61
CA ARG A 90 5.78 -8.36 -22.06
C ARG A 90 7.14 -8.79 -22.62
N ARG A 91 8.23 -8.17 -22.16
CA ARG A 91 9.61 -8.53 -22.56
C ARG A 91 10.03 -9.92 -22.08
N ASN A 92 9.35 -10.45 -21.06
CA ASN A 92 9.62 -11.74 -20.43
C ASN A 92 8.48 -12.74 -20.64
N PHE A 93 7.71 -12.58 -21.72
CA PHE A 93 6.61 -13.47 -22.12
C PHE A 93 5.56 -13.73 -21.02
N TYR A 94 5.34 -12.76 -20.13
CA TYR A 94 4.37 -12.82 -19.03
C TYR A 94 4.67 -13.89 -17.97
N GLN A 95 5.95 -14.24 -17.81
CA GLN A 95 6.41 -15.33 -16.94
C GLN A 95 7.09 -14.86 -15.65
N LEU A 96 7.22 -13.55 -15.43
CA LEU A 96 7.86 -13.08 -14.20
C LEU A 96 6.93 -13.24 -13.00
N ARG A 97 7.53 -13.61 -11.87
CA ARG A 97 6.92 -13.59 -10.54
C ARG A 97 7.90 -12.97 -9.56
N ALA A 98 7.40 -12.42 -8.47
CA ALA A 98 8.25 -11.98 -7.38
C ALA A 98 7.70 -12.39 -6.02
N ASP A 99 8.59 -12.78 -5.12
CA ASP A 99 8.33 -12.87 -3.69
C ASP A 99 8.78 -11.57 -3.04
N ILE A 100 7.85 -10.91 -2.35
CA ILE A 100 8.05 -9.64 -1.66
C ILE A 100 8.06 -9.93 -0.16
N GLY A 101 9.21 -9.73 0.47
CA GLY A 101 9.44 -9.86 1.89
C GLY A 101 9.87 -8.55 2.53
N HIS A 102 9.85 -8.52 3.86
CA HIS A 102 10.44 -7.46 4.66
C HIS A 102 11.51 -8.04 5.60
N ARG A 103 12.60 -7.30 5.82
CA ARG A 103 13.59 -7.64 6.85
C ARG A 103 13.92 -6.44 7.73
N GLY A 104 14.04 -6.69 9.02
CA GLY A 104 14.48 -5.70 10.02
C GLY A 104 13.32 -5.01 10.74
N ASN A 105 13.65 -3.91 11.43
CA ASN A 105 12.69 -3.18 12.28
C ASN A 105 12.26 -1.82 11.67
N TYR A 106 12.75 -1.50 10.47
CA TYR A 106 12.43 -0.25 9.76
C TYR A 106 11.35 -0.53 8.71
N PHE A 107 10.41 0.40 8.53
CA PHE A 107 9.27 0.23 7.62
C PHE A 107 9.32 1.32 6.55
N HIS A 108 10.09 1.07 5.49
CA HIS A 108 10.16 1.90 4.29
C HIS A 108 10.48 1.03 3.07
N GLU A 109 10.43 1.58 1.85
CA GLU A 109 10.51 0.82 0.60
C GLU A 109 11.85 0.10 0.41
N TYR A 110 12.95 0.70 0.86
CA TYR A 110 14.27 0.05 0.82
C TYR A 110 14.44 -1.09 1.85
N CYS A 111 13.50 -1.29 2.78
CA CYS A 111 13.46 -2.48 3.65
C CYS A 111 12.79 -3.69 2.99
N MET A 112 12.20 -3.51 1.80
CA MET A 112 11.62 -4.61 1.05
C MET A 112 12.74 -5.43 0.40
N VAL A 113 12.71 -6.74 0.67
CA VAL A 113 13.55 -7.75 0.03
C VAL A 113 12.69 -8.44 -1.01
N ILE A 114 13.00 -8.20 -2.28
CA ILE A 114 12.21 -8.68 -3.40
C ILE A 114 13.09 -9.63 -4.21
N SER A 115 12.61 -10.85 -4.40
CA SER A 115 13.25 -11.87 -5.26
C SER A 115 12.41 -12.02 -6.51
N VAL A 116 12.99 -11.82 -7.68
CA VAL A 116 12.29 -11.93 -8.97
C VAL A 116 12.73 -13.21 -9.65
N GLU A 117 11.77 -13.96 -10.18
CA GLU A 117 12.01 -15.22 -10.86
C GLU A 117 11.21 -15.26 -12.16
N ARG A 118 11.69 -16.04 -13.13
CA ARG A 118 10.97 -16.31 -14.36
C ARG A 118 10.49 -17.75 -14.39
N ASP A 119 9.18 -17.94 -14.37
CA ASP A 119 8.57 -19.26 -14.45
C ASP A 119 8.48 -19.73 -15.90
N GLY A 120 9.37 -20.64 -16.30
CA GLY A 120 9.44 -21.17 -17.66
C GLY A 120 9.75 -22.67 -17.67
N PRO A 121 9.15 -23.45 -18.61
CA PRO A 121 9.46 -24.87 -18.75
C PRO A 121 10.87 -25.14 -19.30
N VAL A 122 11.55 -24.10 -19.77
CA VAL A 122 12.92 -24.12 -20.30
C VAL A 122 13.74 -23.15 -19.47
N TRP A 123 14.97 -23.55 -19.12
CA TRP A 123 15.93 -22.74 -18.37
C TRP A 123 16.42 -21.57 -19.26
N GLN A 124 15.60 -20.53 -19.37
CA GLN A 124 15.91 -19.30 -20.08
C GLN A 124 15.85 -18.16 -19.07
N ASP A 125 16.95 -17.43 -18.96
CA ASP A 125 17.05 -16.29 -18.06
C ASP A 125 16.02 -15.20 -18.40
N MET A 126 15.71 -14.36 -17.40
CA MET A 126 14.96 -13.13 -17.63
C MET A 126 15.82 -12.10 -18.37
N THR A 127 15.21 -11.03 -18.89
CA THR A 127 15.98 -9.91 -19.45
C THR A 127 16.89 -9.30 -18.38
N ALA A 128 18.08 -8.86 -18.76
CA ALA A 128 19.13 -8.46 -17.81
C ALA A 128 18.72 -7.37 -16.80
N ASP A 129 17.79 -6.50 -17.17
CA ASP A 129 17.26 -5.42 -16.34
C ASP A 129 15.93 -5.77 -15.63
N ALA A 130 15.39 -6.97 -15.83
CA ALA A 130 14.03 -7.31 -15.35
C ALA A 130 13.92 -7.30 -13.84
N GLU A 131 14.91 -7.87 -13.14
CA GLU A 131 14.90 -7.95 -11.68
C GLU A 131 14.87 -6.55 -11.06
N ASP A 132 15.88 -5.72 -11.35
CA ASP A 132 15.97 -4.34 -10.84
C ASP A 132 14.74 -3.50 -11.21
N ALA A 133 14.24 -3.64 -12.44
CA ALA A 133 13.06 -2.90 -12.89
C ALA A 133 11.79 -3.32 -12.13
N VAL A 134 11.60 -4.62 -11.84
CA VAL A 134 10.46 -5.08 -11.03
C VAL A 134 10.59 -4.60 -9.59
N ILE A 135 11.80 -4.70 -9.02
CA ILE A 135 12.09 -4.24 -7.65
C ILE A 135 11.72 -2.77 -7.49
N GLU A 136 12.19 -1.90 -8.38
CA GLU A 136 11.92 -0.46 -8.28
C GLU A 136 10.44 -0.12 -8.48
N VAL A 137 9.74 -0.82 -9.37
CA VAL A 137 8.31 -0.57 -9.57
C VAL A 137 7.46 -1.04 -8.37
N LEU A 138 7.84 -2.13 -7.72
CA LEU A 138 7.18 -2.59 -6.49
C LEU A 138 7.49 -1.68 -5.28
N ARG A 139 8.68 -1.08 -5.24
CA ARG A 139 9.02 -0.01 -4.28
C ARG A 139 8.24 1.27 -4.55
N ASP A 140 8.04 1.64 -5.81
CA ASP A 140 7.19 2.77 -6.19
C ASP A 140 5.75 2.59 -5.70
N LEU A 141 5.24 1.35 -5.70
CA LEU A 141 3.93 1.05 -5.12
C LEU A 141 3.92 1.28 -3.59
N ALA A 142 5.01 0.98 -2.89
CA ALA A 142 5.13 1.28 -1.46
C ALA A 142 5.22 2.80 -1.20
N ARG A 143 5.94 3.54 -2.05
CA ARG A 143 6.00 5.02 -2.01
C ARG A 143 4.64 5.65 -2.30
N TRP A 144 3.85 5.05 -3.20
CA TRP A 144 2.47 5.48 -3.45
C TRP A 144 1.60 5.28 -2.21
N LEU A 145 1.68 4.10 -1.57
CA LEU A 145 0.95 3.82 -0.32
C LEU A 145 1.30 4.84 0.77
N TYR A 146 2.59 5.11 0.98
CA TYR A 146 3.04 6.05 1.98
C TYR A 146 2.47 7.46 1.76
N ARG A 147 2.44 7.93 0.51
CA ARG A 147 1.83 9.23 0.16
C ARG A 147 0.32 9.27 0.41
N GLN A 148 -0.41 8.16 0.27
CA GLN A 148 -1.83 8.13 0.65
C GLN A 148 -2.02 8.16 2.16
N LEU A 149 -1.17 7.45 2.91
CA LEU A 149 -1.19 7.50 4.37
C LEU A 149 -0.89 8.90 4.91
N GLU A 150 0.08 9.60 4.31
CA GLU A 150 0.41 10.99 4.65
C GLU A 150 -0.76 11.93 4.36
N ARG A 151 -1.39 11.82 3.19
CA ARG A 151 -2.57 12.63 2.83
C ARG A 151 -3.75 12.43 3.80
N GLU A 152 -4.02 11.18 4.17
CA GLU A 152 -5.09 10.87 5.12
C GLU A 152 -4.77 11.44 6.51
N TYR A 153 -3.51 11.32 6.95
CA TYR A 153 -3.06 11.89 8.21
C TYR A 153 -3.16 13.43 8.22
N ASP A 154 -2.71 14.09 7.15
CA ASP A 154 -2.81 15.55 7.00
C ASP A 154 -4.26 16.02 6.97
N TYR A 155 -5.14 15.31 6.28
CA TYR A 155 -6.58 15.62 6.25
C TYR A 155 -7.19 15.55 7.66
N LEU A 156 -6.90 14.50 8.41
CA LEU A 156 -7.41 14.30 9.78
C LEU A 156 -6.78 15.23 10.82
N SER A 157 -5.57 15.73 10.56
CA SER A 157 -4.85 16.64 11.46
C SER A 157 -5.03 18.12 11.10
N SER A 158 -5.57 18.43 9.92
CA SER A 158 -5.95 19.78 9.52
C SER A 158 -7.14 20.30 10.35
N ASP A 159 -7.13 21.60 10.68
CA ASP A 159 -8.13 22.25 11.54
C ASP A 159 -9.59 22.10 11.04
N GLU A 160 -9.80 21.77 9.76
CA GLU A 160 -11.12 21.53 9.16
C GLU A 160 -11.78 20.22 9.65
N ALA A 161 -11.00 19.26 10.15
CA ALA A 161 -11.51 18.06 10.84
C ALA A 161 -11.74 18.29 12.36
N VAL A 162 -11.08 19.31 12.93
CA VAL A 162 -11.25 19.69 14.34
C VAL A 162 -12.61 20.37 14.56
N ASP A 163 -13.13 21.11 13.57
CA ASP A 163 -14.46 21.72 13.65
C ASP A 163 -15.62 20.71 13.58
N GLN A 164 -15.46 19.59 12.86
CA GLN A 164 -16.50 18.55 12.78
C GLN A 164 -16.61 17.70 14.06
N THR A 165 -15.54 17.56 14.84
CA THR A 165 -15.57 16.81 16.11
C THR A 165 -16.14 17.63 17.26
N ILE A 166 -16.03 18.96 17.19
CA ILE A 166 -16.64 19.90 18.16
C ILE A 166 -18.15 20.07 17.89
N ILE A 167 -18.61 19.94 16.64
CA ILE A 167 -20.05 20.03 16.32
C ILE A 167 -20.79 18.70 16.60
N ALA A 168 -20.10 17.55 16.52
CA ALA A 168 -20.69 16.24 16.81
C ALA A 168 -20.80 15.90 18.31
N ASN A 169 -19.99 16.52 19.16
CA ASN A 169 -20.17 16.49 20.61
C ASN A 169 -20.72 17.84 21.04
N GLU A 170 -22.04 17.97 21.20
CA GLU A 170 -22.75 19.16 21.69
C GLU A 170 -22.19 19.72 23.01
N TYR A 171 -21.02 20.34 22.99
CA TYR A 171 -20.48 21.15 24.07
C TYR A 171 -20.73 22.60 23.71
N THR A 172 -21.99 23.02 23.84
CA THR A 172 -22.34 24.43 24.02
C THR A 172 -21.64 24.96 25.27
N PHE A 173 -20.49 25.58 25.11
CA PHE A 173 -19.99 26.55 26.07
C PHE A 173 -20.54 27.92 25.69
N THR A 174 -21.41 28.47 26.55
CA THR A 174 -21.75 29.89 26.49
C THR A 174 -20.57 30.71 27.01
N GLU A 175 -20.46 31.96 26.56
CA GLU A 175 -19.40 32.94 26.88
C GLU A 175 -19.18 33.19 28.40
N ALA A 176 -19.96 32.54 29.28
CA ALA A 176 -19.88 32.64 30.74
C ALA A 176 -19.52 31.32 31.48
N GLY A 177 -19.16 30.24 30.79
CA GLY A 177 -18.49 29.07 31.40
C GLY A 177 -19.22 28.41 32.59
N ARG A 178 -20.50 28.02 32.45
CA ARG A 178 -21.17 27.15 33.43
C ARG A 178 -21.88 25.97 32.77
N ARG A 179 -21.66 24.78 33.35
CA ARG A 179 -22.33 23.51 33.03
C ARG A 179 -23.76 23.50 33.59
N PHE A 180 -24.72 23.00 32.82
CA PHE A 180 -26.01 22.56 33.37
C PHE A 180 -25.90 21.08 33.76
N GLY A 181 -26.49 20.74 34.91
CA GLY A 181 -26.74 19.38 35.36
C GLY A 181 -28.15 18.92 35.02
#